data_AF-A0A4P8YHZ9-F1
#
_entry.id   AF-A0A4P8YHZ9-F1
#
_cell.length_a   1.000
_cell.length_b   1.000
_cell.length_c   1.000
_cell.angle_alpha   90.00
_cell.angle_beta   90.00
_cell.angle_gamma   90.00
#
_symmetry.space_group_name_H-M   'P 1'
#
loop_
_entity.id
_entity.type
_entity.pdbx_description
1 polymer ?
#
loop_
_entity_poly.entity_id
_entity_poly.type
_entity_poly.pdbx_seq_one_letter_code
_entity_poly.pdbx_strand_id
1 'polypeptide(L)' 'MTTEQQAAWLAAMAQMLEIELDDARRAELLARFRHIATMAAPLMEYPLDERLDVAGVYRP' A
#
# COMPACT_ATOMS: atom_id res chain seq x y z
N MET A 1 -8.54 -0.87 -8.42
CA MET A 1 -8.33 -2.25 -7.94
C MET A 1 -9.56 -2.67 -7.14
N THR A 2 -10.17 -3.80 -7.46
CA THR A 2 -11.31 -4.33 -6.69
C THR A 2 -10.84 -4.90 -5.34
N THR A 3 -11.78 -5.13 -4.40
CA THR A 3 -11.47 -5.77 -3.11
C THR A 3 -10.84 -7.16 -3.26
N GLU A 4 -11.27 -7.93 -4.25
CA GLU A 4 -10.73 -9.26 -4.55
C GLU A 4 -9.29 -9.18 -5.07
N GLN A 5 -9.02 -8.24 -6.00
CA GLN A 5 -7.65 -7.98 -6.48
C GLN A 5 -6.74 -7.49 -5.35
N GLN A 6 -7.27 -6.68 -4.42
CA GLN A 6 -6.54 -6.24 -3.23
C GLN A 6 -6.19 -7.41 -2.30
N ALA A 7 -7.14 -8.32 -2.04
CA ALA A 7 -6.89 -9.50 -1.23
C ALA A 7 -5.83 -10.42 -1.85
N ALA A 8 -5.91 -10.66 -3.16
CA ALA A 8 -4.93 -11.45 -3.89
C ALA A 8 -3.53 -10.82 -3.85
N TRP A 9 -3.45 -9.49 -4.05
CA TRP A 9 -2.17 -8.77 -3.97
C TRP A 9 -1.57 -8.83 -2.57
N LEU A 10 -2.37 -8.63 -1.51
CA LEU A 10 -1.91 -8.72 -0.13
C LEU A 10 -1.43 -10.13 0.23
N ALA A 11 -2.09 -11.18 -0.27
CA ALA A 11 -1.63 -12.56 -0.09
C ALA A 11 -0.26 -12.79 -0.75
N ALA A 12 -0.06 -12.29 -1.98
CA ALA A 12 1.22 -12.39 -2.68
C ALA A 12 2.33 -11.61 -1.95
N MET A 13 2.03 -10.42 -1.42
CA MET A 13 2.99 -9.64 -0.63
C MET A 13 3.35 -10.29 0.70
N ALA A 14 2.36 -10.85 1.41
CA ALA A 14 2.62 -11.58 2.65
C ALA A 14 3.52 -12.79 2.40
N GLN A 15 3.31 -13.53 1.29
CA GLN A 15 4.18 -14.63 0.90
C GLN A 15 5.59 -14.15 0.55
N MET A 16 5.73 -13.09 -0.25
CA MET A 16 7.03 -12.55 -0.67
C MET A 16 7.85 -12.02 0.51
N LEU A 17 7.19 -11.51 1.55
CA LEU A 17 7.80 -10.96 2.76
C LEU A 17 7.90 -11.99 3.90
N GLU A 18 7.52 -13.25 3.66
CA GLU A 18 7.53 -14.32 4.66
C GLU A 18 6.72 -13.96 5.94
N ILE A 19 5.59 -13.26 5.76
CA ILE A 19 4.70 -12.84 6.85
C ILE A 19 3.57 -13.87 7.01
N GLU A 20 3.59 -14.59 8.13
CA GLU A 20 2.50 -15.49 8.52
C GLU A 20 1.30 -14.72 9.06
N LEU A 21 0.13 -14.93 8.44
CA LEU A 21 -1.13 -14.33 8.85
C LEU A 21 -2.17 -15.43 9.01
N ASP A 22 -2.97 -15.35 10.07
CA ASP A 22 -4.21 -16.09 10.18
C ASP A 22 -5.34 -15.34 9.46
N ASP A 23 -6.52 -15.95 9.38
CA ASP A 23 -7.64 -15.39 8.63
C ASP A 23 -8.20 -14.11 9.24
N ALA A 24 -8.13 -13.96 10.57
CA ALA A 24 -8.56 -12.75 11.25
C ALA A 24 -7.62 -11.58 10.91
N ARG A 25 -6.31 -11.82 10.93
CA ARG A 25 -5.29 -10.83 10.56
C ARG A 25 -5.34 -10.48 9.08
N ARG A 26 -5.62 -11.45 8.19
CA ARG A 26 -5.85 -11.19 6.76
C ARG A 26 -7.03 -10.25 6.55
N ALA A 27 -8.14 -10.48 7.24
CA ALA A 27 -9.32 -9.62 7.16
C ALA A 27 -9.05 -8.20 7.68
N GLU A 28 -8.36 -8.08 8.83
CA GLU A 28 -7.99 -6.76 9.36
C GLU A 28 -7.02 -6.02 8.44
N LEU A 29 -6.00 -6.70 7.92
CA LEU A 29 -5.03 -6.13 6.99
C LEU A 29 -5.73 -5.57 5.74
N LEU A 30 -6.66 -6.33 5.15
CA LEU A 30 -7.44 -5.88 4.00
C LEU A 30 -8.28 -4.63 4.33
N ALA A 31 -8.91 -4.58 5.51
CA ALA A 31 -9.68 -3.42 5.93
C ALA A 31 -8.81 -2.17 6.10
N ARG A 32 -7.65 -2.30 6.76
CA ARG A 32 -6.69 -1.19 6.93
C ARG A 32 -6.06 -0.75 5.62
N PHE A 33 -5.69 -1.69 4.75
CA PHE A 33 -5.14 -1.39 3.43
C PHE A 33 -6.11 -0.57 2.59
N ARG A 34 -7.40 -0.93 2.60
CA ARG A 34 -8.45 -0.16 1.91
C ARG A 34 -8.58 1.25 2.47
N HIS A 35 -8.52 1.40 3.79
CA HIS A 35 -8.56 2.72 4.42
C HIS A 35 -7.37 3.59 4.01
N ILE A 36 -6.16 3.02 4.02
CA ILE A 36 -4.94 3.70 3.55
C ILE A 36 -5.05 4.07 2.07
N ALA A 37 -5.59 3.18 1.23
CA ALA A 37 -5.80 3.46 -0.19
C ALA A 37 -6.74 4.67 -0.40
N THR A 38 -7.78 4.82 0.42
CA THR A 38 -8.64 6.01 0.40
C THR A 38 -7.88 7.27 0.81
N MET A 39 -7.04 7.19 1.85
CA MET A 39 -6.24 8.34 2.28
C MET A 39 -5.16 8.72 1.26
N ALA A 40 -4.61 7.75 0.54
CA ALA A 40 -3.58 7.94 -0.47
C ALA A 40 -4.14 8.40 -1.83
N ALA A 41 -5.42 8.14 -2.12
CA ALA A 41 -6.07 8.54 -3.37
C ALA A 41 -5.79 10.00 -3.77
N PRO A 42 -5.99 11.03 -2.90
CA PRO A 42 -5.70 12.42 -3.27
C PRO A 42 -4.22 12.68 -3.56
N LEU A 43 -3.29 11.93 -2.93
CA LEU A 43 -1.86 12.05 -3.20
C LEU A 43 -1.49 11.47 -4.56
N MET A 44 -2.16 10.40 -4.98
CA MET A 44 -1.97 9.79 -6.30
C MET A 44 -2.59 10.63 -7.43
N GLU A 45 -3.65 11.38 -7.13
CA GLU A 45 -4.30 12.30 -8.08
C GLU A 45 -3.51 13.62 -8.24
N TYR A 46 -2.68 13.99 -7.27
CA TYR A 46 -1.89 15.20 -7.33
C TYR A 46 -0.84 15.10 -8.44
N PRO A 47 -0.80 16.05 -9.40
CA PRO A 47 0.17 16.02 -10.49
C PRO A 47 1.57 16.26 -9.93
N LEU A 48 2.49 15.35 -10.24
CA LEU A 48 3.90 15.48 -9.88
C LEU A 48 4.68 16.08 -11.06
N ASP A 49 5.42 17.16 -10.82
CA ASP A 49 6.39 17.67 -11.78
C ASP A 49 7.54 16.66 -11.98
N GLU A 50 8.13 16.62 -13.17
CA GLU A 50 9.22 15.68 -13.54
C GLU A 50 10.48 15.80 -12.65
N ARG A 51 10.61 16.89 -11.89
CA ARG A 51 11.80 17.25 -11.09
C ARG A 51 11.50 17.43 -9.61
N LEU A 52 10.47 16.77 -9.09
CA LEU A 52 10.21 16.78 -7.65
C LEU A 52 11.32 16.01 -6.92
N ASP A 53 12.24 16.75 -6.32
CA ASP A 53 13.19 16.21 -5.35
C ASP A 53 12.40 15.64 -4.17
N VAL A 54 12.81 14.46 -3.69
CA VAL A 54 12.25 13.87 -2.48
C VAL A 54 12.52 14.83 -1.31
N ALA A 55 11.54 15.00 -0.43
CA ALA A 55 11.72 15.75 0.81
C ALA A 55 12.78 15.06 1.69
N GLY A 56 14.04 15.47 1.52
CA GLY A 56 15.21 14.91 2.19
C GLY A 56 16.34 14.63 1.20
N VAL A 57 17.32 15.52 1.13
CA VAL A 57 18.57 15.28 0.39
C VAL A 57 19.54 14.56 1.31
N TYR A 58 19.90 13.32 0.97
CA TYR A 58 20.97 12.61 1.65
C TYR A 58 22.28 13.42 1.55
N ARG A 59 22.85 13.77 2.71
CA ARG A 59 24.17 14.39 2.79
C ARG A 59 25.15 13.35 3.33
N PRO A 60 26.13 12.90 2.53
CA PRO A 60 27.16 11.96 2.98
C PRO A 60 28.08 12.58 4.03
#